data_AF-A0A0S3SDN1-F1
#
_entry.id   AF-A0A0S3SDN1-F1
#
_cell.length_a   1.000
_cell.length_b   1.000
_cell.length_c   1.000
_cell.angle_alpha   90.00
_cell.angle_beta   90.00
_cell.angle_gamma   90.00
#
_symmetry.space_group_name_H-M   'P 1'
#
loop_
_entity.id
_entity.type
_entity.pdbx_description
1 polymer ?
#
loop_
_entity_poly.entity_id
_entity_poly.type
_entity_poly.pdbx_seq_one_letter_code
_entity_poly.pdbx_strand_id
1 'polypeptide(L)'
;METNTKKSLHIRCNSLPSSPHPLLSQFQDHLQRMKDSEATSTCLSSSSISQKLNGLQDLHDYADKLFQLPSIRQAFARECSEKYVDVLLEGSLTLLDICSTAQDCLLQSKESVDMVYSVIRRKGADTEFTVEGGKYLASRKRR
;
A
#
# COMPACT_ATOMS: atom_id res chain seq x y z
N MET A 1 53.04 12.94 -15.76
CA MET A 1 52.27 11.90 -15.04
C MET A 1 51.77 12.52 -13.76
N GLU A 2 50.56 13.10 -13.78
CA GLU A 2 49.98 13.78 -12.63
C GLU A 2 49.08 12.81 -11.87
N THR A 3 49.41 12.56 -10.60
CA THR A 3 48.63 11.67 -9.72
C THR A 3 47.54 12.48 -9.01
N ASN A 4 46.32 12.37 -9.54
CA ASN A 4 45.11 12.96 -8.99
C ASN A 4 44.82 12.41 -7.59
N THR A 5 45.09 13.22 -6.56
CA THR A 5 44.83 12.84 -5.16
C THR A 5 43.37 13.14 -4.83
N LYS A 6 42.51 12.13 -4.97
CA LYS A 6 41.08 12.19 -4.63
C LYS A 6 40.92 12.33 -3.11
N LYS A 7 40.64 13.54 -2.61
CA LYS A 7 40.33 13.77 -1.19
C LYS A 7 38.92 13.22 -0.90
N SER A 8 38.86 12.08 -0.22
CA SER A 8 37.63 11.51 0.33
C SER A 8 37.12 12.39 1.47
N LEU A 9 35.98 13.05 1.28
CA LEU A 9 35.30 13.79 2.33
C LEU A 9 34.53 12.79 3.20
N HIS A 10 35.12 12.39 4.32
CA HIS A 10 34.48 11.54 5.31
C HIS A 10 33.48 12.36 6.13
N ILE A 11 32.25 12.51 5.65
CA ILE A 11 31.16 13.12 6.42
C ILE A 11 30.77 12.15 7.53
N ARG A 12 31.29 12.37 8.75
CA ARG A 12 30.84 11.68 9.96
C ARG A 12 29.53 12.32 10.42
N CYS A 13 28.41 11.61 10.26
CA CYS A 13 27.16 12.01 10.89
C CYS A 13 27.25 11.74 12.40
N ASN A 14 27.35 12.80 13.19
CA ASN A 14 27.20 12.71 14.65
C ASN A 14 25.71 12.74 14.99
N SER A 15 25.00 11.62 14.84
CA SER A 15 23.69 11.47 15.48
C SER A 15 23.92 11.19 16.96
N LEU A 16 23.68 12.20 17.80
CA LEU A 16 23.53 11.99 19.23
C LEU A 16 22.30 11.08 19.46
N PRO A 17 22.33 10.16 20.45
CA PRO A 17 21.13 9.46 20.84
C PRO A 17 20.09 10.50 21.27
N SER A 18 18.94 10.48 20.58
CA SER A 18 17.80 11.31 20.98
C SER A 18 17.35 10.84 22.35
N SER A 19 17.71 11.57 23.40
CA SER A 19 17.15 11.31 24.72
C SER A 19 15.63 11.40 24.62
N PRO A 20 14.87 10.39 25.08
CA PRO A 20 13.41 10.45 25.04
C PRO A 20 12.93 11.68 25.82
N HIS A 21 11.91 12.33 25.29
CA HIS A 21 11.35 13.52 25.94
C HIS A 21 10.90 13.14 27.37
N PRO A 22 11.19 13.95 28.40
CA PRO A 22 10.89 13.60 29.80
C PRO A 22 9.41 13.30 30.05
N LEU A 23 8.50 13.89 29.25
CA LEU A 23 7.06 13.55 29.28
C LEU A 23 6.77 12.08 28.94
N LEU A 24 7.55 11.45 28.06
CA LEU A 24 7.37 10.05 27.70
C LEU A 24 7.70 9.13 28.88
N SER A 25 8.79 9.44 29.60
CA SER A 25 9.15 8.73 30.83
C SER A 25 8.06 8.86 31.88
N GLN A 26 7.56 10.08 32.13
CA GLN A 26 6.50 10.33 33.11
C GLN A 26 5.20 9.60 32.77
N PHE A 27 4.81 9.59 31.49
CA PHE A 27 3.66 8.83 31.03
C PHE A 27 3.82 7.33 31.33
N GLN A 28 4.99 6.77 31.03
CA GLN A 28 5.30 5.36 31.23
C GLN A 28 5.32 4.98 32.72
N ASP A 29 5.86 5.86 33.57
CA ASP A 29 5.83 5.70 35.04
C ASP A 29 4.41 5.77 35.60
N HIS A 30 3.55 6.62 35.03
CA HIS A 30 2.13 6.70 35.43
C HIS A 30 1.35 5.45 35.05
N LEU A 31 1.59 4.95 33.83
CA LEU A 31 0.99 3.72 33.32
C LEU A 31 1.39 2.51 34.19
N GLN A 32 2.68 2.41 34.53
CA GLN A 32 3.19 1.31 35.35
C GLN A 32 2.57 1.33 36.76
N ARG A 33 2.52 2.50 37.41
CA ARG A 33 1.88 2.64 38.73
C ARG A 33 0.40 2.24 38.73
N MET A 34 -0.34 2.59 37.68
CA MET A 34 -1.73 2.16 37.54
C MET A 34 -1.86 0.63 37.44
N LYS A 35 -1.01 0.01 36.62
CA LYS A 35 -0.99 -1.44 36.43
C LYS A 35 -0.65 -2.20 37.71
N ASP A 36 0.31 -1.70 38.48
CA ASP A 36 0.69 -2.30 39.77
C ASP A 36 -0.42 -2.16 40.82
N SER A 37 -1.16 -1.05 40.77
CA SER A 37 -2.32 -0.80 41.63
C SER A 37 -3.52 -1.70 41.29
N GLU A 38 -3.65 -2.13 40.03
CA GLU A 38 -4.67 -3.09 39.61
C GLU A 38 -4.38 -4.50 40.16
N ALA A 39 -3.13 -4.96 40.04
CA ALA A 39 -2.72 -6.29 40.50
C ALA A 39 -2.88 -6.52 42.01
N THR A 40 -2.89 -5.44 42.80
CA THR A 40 -2.95 -5.48 44.27
C THR A 40 -4.38 -5.25 44.81
N SER A 41 -5.31 -4.84 43.95
CA SER A 41 -6.65 -4.38 44.35
C SER A 41 -7.66 -5.53 44.36
N THR A 42 -7.82 -6.18 45.52
CA THR A 42 -8.76 -7.30 45.73
C THR A 42 -10.17 -6.86 46.17
N CYS A 43 -10.37 -5.58 46.54
CA CYS A 43 -11.63 -5.08 47.10
C CYS A 43 -12.18 -3.89 46.31
N LEU A 44 -13.40 -4.05 45.78
CA LEU A 44 -14.13 -3.03 45.03
C LEU A 44 -14.85 -2.06 46.00
N SER A 45 -14.08 -1.15 46.62
CA SER A 45 -14.64 -0.04 47.40
C SER A 45 -14.86 1.18 46.52
N SER A 46 -15.90 1.97 46.79
CA SER A 46 -16.19 3.23 46.09
C SER A 46 -14.97 4.18 46.06
N SER A 47 -14.21 4.26 47.16
CA SER A 47 -12.98 5.08 47.22
C SER A 47 -11.90 4.57 46.27
N SER A 48 -11.72 3.23 46.17
CA SER A 48 -10.75 2.62 45.25
C SER A 48 -11.14 2.82 43.79
N ILE A 49 -12.44 2.76 43.48
CA ILE A 49 -12.96 3.07 42.13
C ILE A 49 -12.66 4.52 41.77
N SER A 50 -12.96 5.48 42.64
CA SER A 50 -12.70 6.90 42.39
C SER A 50 -11.21 7.20 42.17
N GLN A 51 -10.32 6.55 42.94
CA GLN A 51 -8.87 6.67 42.76
C GLN A 51 -8.41 6.14 41.40
N LYS A 52 -8.94 4.99 40.95
CA LYS A 52 -8.63 4.43 39.63
C LYS A 52 -9.13 5.33 38.49
N LEU A 53 -10.33 5.89 38.62
CA LEU A 53 -10.89 6.81 37.63
C LEU A 53 -10.08 8.11 37.53
N ASN A 54 -9.66 8.67 38.66
CA ASN A 54 -8.76 9.83 38.66
C ASN A 54 -7.42 9.51 38.00
N GLY A 55 -6.81 8.36 38.32
CA GLY A 55 -5.56 7.94 37.67
C GLY A 55 -5.69 7.77 36.16
N LEU A 56 -6.85 7.32 35.68
CA LEU A 56 -7.15 7.21 34.25
C LEU A 56 -7.29 8.60 33.60
N GLN A 57 -7.96 9.55 34.27
CA GLN A 57 -8.06 10.93 33.82
C GLN A 57 -6.66 11.58 33.71
N ASP A 58 -5.83 11.41 34.74
CA ASP A 58 -4.46 11.94 34.72
C ASP A 58 -3.65 11.35 33.55
N LEU A 59 -3.76 10.04 33.32
CA LEU A 59 -3.09 9.36 32.22
C LEU A 59 -3.56 9.89 30.86
N HIS A 60 -4.86 10.11 30.70
CA HIS A 60 -5.44 10.72 29.51
C HIS A 60 -4.85 12.12 29.26
N ASP A 61 -4.80 12.97 30.28
CA ASP A 61 -4.24 14.32 30.19
C ASP A 61 -2.75 14.32 29.83
N TYR A 62 -1.98 13.33 30.32
CA TYR A 62 -0.58 13.12 29.92
C TYR A 62 -0.46 12.66 28.46
N ALA A 63 -1.33 11.76 28.01
CA ALA A 63 -1.36 11.32 26.62
C ALA A 63 -1.66 12.49 25.67
N ASP A 64 -2.62 13.35 26.00
CA ASP A 64 -2.94 14.54 25.20
C ASP A 64 -1.74 15.49 25.08
N LYS A 65 -1.02 15.73 26.18
CA LYS A 65 0.22 16.54 26.17
C LYS A 65 1.31 15.87 25.33
N LEU A 66 1.41 14.55 25.40
CA LEU A 66 2.36 13.75 24.63
C LEU A 66 2.08 13.86 23.12
N PHE A 67 0.81 13.77 22.71
CA PHE A 67 0.39 13.93 21.31
C PHE A 67 0.56 15.36 20.78
N GLN A 68 0.62 16.36 21.65
CA GLN A 68 0.92 17.74 21.24
C GLN A 68 2.40 17.96 20.92
N LEU A 69 3.31 17.05 21.31
CA LEU A 69 4.73 17.18 21.04
C LEU A 69 5.02 17.12 19.53
N PRO A 70 5.79 18.07 18.98
CA PRO A 70 6.11 18.11 17.55
C PRO A 70 6.77 16.82 17.05
N SER A 71 7.64 16.22 17.86
CA SER A 71 8.34 14.97 17.53
C SER A 71 7.38 13.80 17.34
N ILE A 72 6.38 13.68 18.21
CA ILE A 72 5.38 12.60 18.16
C ILE A 72 4.39 12.85 17.03
N ARG A 73 3.95 14.09 16.84
CA ARG A 73 3.10 14.45 15.68
C ARG A 73 3.81 14.17 14.36
N GLN A 74 5.09 14.51 14.26
CA GLN A 74 5.87 14.26 13.06
C GLN A 74 6.09 12.76 12.82
N ALA A 75 6.42 12.00 13.87
CA ALA A 75 6.56 10.54 13.76
C ALA A 75 5.25 9.89 13.30
N PHE A 76 4.13 10.27 13.92
CA PHE A 76 2.81 9.76 13.57
C PHE A 76 2.38 10.15 12.14
N ALA A 77 2.58 11.41 11.75
CA ALA A 77 2.28 11.85 10.39
C ALA A 77 3.10 11.10 9.34
N ARG A 78 4.39 10.87 9.60
CA ARG A 78 5.26 10.06 8.73
C ARG A 78 4.76 8.64 8.62
N GLU A 79 4.52 7.96 9.75
CA GLU A 79 4.08 6.57 9.76
C GLU A 79 2.72 6.39 9.05
N CYS A 80 1.76 7.29 9.29
CA CYS A 80 0.47 7.29 8.59
C CYS A 80 0.65 7.54 7.09
N SER A 81 1.54 8.46 6.71
CA SER A 81 1.80 8.75 5.30
C SER A 81 2.46 7.57 4.58
N GLU A 82 3.42 6.89 5.21
CA GLU A 82 4.08 5.72 4.64
C GLU A 82 3.09 4.57 4.43
N LYS A 83 2.24 4.27 5.42
CA LYS A 83 1.19 3.25 5.29
C LYS A 83 0.21 3.58 4.17
N TYR A 84 -0.19 4.84 4.04
CA TYR A 84 -1.11 5.27 2.99
C TYR A 84 -0.46 5.16 1.60
N VAL A 85 0.81 5.57 1.48
CA VAL A 85 1.58 5.45 0.24
C VAL A 85 1.75 3.99 -0.16
N ASP A 86 2.04 3.10 0.78
CA ASP A 86 2.19 1.66 0.53
C ASP A 86 0.90 1.05 -0.06
N VAL A 87 -0.25 1.31 0.58
CA VAL A 87 -1.57 0.85 0.09
C VAL A 87 -1.89 1.43 -1.30
N LEU A 88 -1.59 2.70 -1.53
CA LEU A 88 -1.81 3.33 -2.83
C LEU A 88 -0.91 2.72 -3.92
N LEU A 89 0.33 2.41 -3.57
CA LEU A 89 1.32 1.85 -4.49
C LEU A 89 0.97 0.41 -4.85
N GLU A 90 0.54 -0.40 -3.87
CA GLU A 90 0.00 -1.74 -4.08
C GLU A 90 -1.23 -1.71 -5.00
N GLY A 91 -2.17 -0.78 -4.77
CA GLY A 91 -3.32 -0.58 -5.65
C GLY A 91 -2.93 -0.17 -7.09
N SER A 92 -1.85 0.58 -7.24
CA SER A 92 -1.35 1.01 -8.55
C SER A 92 -0.66 -0.14 -9.30
N LEU A 93 0.10 -0.98 -8.59
CA LEU A 93 0.74 -2.17 -9.17
C LEU A 93 -0.30 -3.19 -9.62
N THR A 94 -1.30 -3.49 -8.79
CA THR A 94 -2.38 -4.40 -9.16
C THR A 94 -3.14 -3.94 -10.40
N LEU A 95 -3.39 -2.62 -10.54
CA LEU A 95 -4.01 -2.07 -11.75
C LEU A 95 -3.10 -2.25 -12.98
N LEU A 96 -1.80 -2.01 -12.84
CA LEU A 96 -0.83 -2.20 -13.93
C LEU A 96 -0.77 -3.67 -14.38
N ASP A 97 -0.83 -4.62 -13.46
CA ASP A 97 -0.86 -6.05 -13.76
C ASP A 97 -2.13 -6.44 -14.54
N ILE A 98 -3.28 -5.90 -14.14
CA ILE A 98 -4.55 -6.08 -14.87
C ILE A 98 -4.44 -5.49 -16.28
N CYS A 99 -3.92 -4.28 -16.42
CA CYS A 99 -3.74 -3.64 -17.73
C CYS A 99 -2.79 -4.43 -18.62
N SER A 100 -1.69 -4.94 -18.06
CA SER A 100 -0.73 -5.77 -18.79
C SER A 100 -1.37 -7.07 -19.28
N THR A 101 -2.12 -7.74 -18.40
CA THR A 101 -2.88 -8.95 -18.74
C THR A 101 -3.91 -8.66 -19.84
N ALA A 102 -4.65 -7.55 -19.73
CA ALA A 102 -5.62 -7.15 -20.74
C ALA A 102 -4.95 -6.86 -22.10
N GLN A 103 -3.79 -6.22 -22.10
CA GLN A 103 -3.00 -5.97 -23.30
C GLN A 103 -2.56 -7.28 -23.96
N ASP A 104 -2.08 -8.25 -23.18
CA ASP A 104 -1.69 -9.57 -23.68
C ASP A 104 -2.88 -10.32 -24.32
N CYS A 105 -4.04 -10.30 -23.66
CA CYS A 105 -5.27 -10.87 -24.22
C CYS A 105 -5.67 -10.22 -25.55
N LEU A 106 -5.54 -8.89 -25.66
CA LEU A 106 -5.83 -8.16 -26.90
C LEU A 106 -4.85 -8.52 -28.02
N LEU A 107 -3.56 -8.65 -27.69
CA LEU A 107 -2.54 -9.08 -28.66
C LEU A 107 -2.82 -10.50 -29.16
N GLN A 108 -3.15 -11.42 -28.26
CA GLN A 108 -3.53 -12.79 -28.61
C GLN A 108 -4.79 -12.84 -29.48
N SER A 109 -5.80 -12.02 -29.15
CA SER A 109 -7.01 -11.90 -29.97
C SER A 109 -6.68 -11.41 -31.38
N LYS A 110 -5.84 -10.38 -31.51
CA LYS A 110 -5.40 -9.88 -32.81
C LYS A 110 -4.69 -10.97 -33.63
N GLU A 111 -3.76 -11.70 -33.02
CA GLU A 111 -3.05 -12.80 -33.70
C GLU A 111 -4.03 -13.88 -34.19
N SER A 112 -5.04 -14.22 -33.38
CA SER A 112 -6.06 -15.19 -33.78
C SER A 112 -6.88 -14.72 -34.99
N VAL A 113 -7.22 -13.43 -35.06
CA VAL A 113 -7.94 -12.84 -36.20
C VAL A 113 -7.08 -12.87 -37.45
N ASP A 114 -5.80 -12.49 -37.35
CA ASP A 114 -4.85 -12.51 -38.45
C ASP A 114 -4.62 -13.94 -38.97
N MET A 115 -4.58 -14.93 -38.08
CA MET A 115 -4.50 -16.36 -38.43
C MET A 115 -5.73 -16.80 -39.22
N VAL A 116 -6.94 -16.49 -38.75
CA VAL A 116 -8.19 -16.83 -39.46
C VAL A 116 -8.23 -16.16 -40.82
N TYR A 117 -7.89 -14.88 -40.92
CA TYR A 117 -7.86 -14.16 -42.20
C TYR A 117 -6.85 -14.78 -43.18
N SER A 118 -5.68 -15.18 -42.69
CA SER A 118 -4.66 -15.87 -43.47
C SER A 118 -5.10 -17.25 -43.96
N VAL A 119 -5.88 -17.98 -43.17
CA VAL A 119 -6.51 -19.24 -43.60
C VAL A 119 -7.55 -18.99 -44.70
N ILE A 120 -8.44 -18.01 -44.53
CA ILE A 120 -9.45 -17.66 -45.53
C ILE A 120 -8.79 -17.25 -46.85
N ARG A 121 -7.75 -16.41 -46.82
CA ARG A 121 -7.02 -16.00 -48.03
C ARG A 121 -6.38 -17.17 -48.77
N ARG A 122 -5.82 -18.14 -48.05
CA ARG A 122 -5.24 -19.35 -48.66
C ARG A 122 -6.32 -20.29 -49.22
N LYS A 123 -7.45 -20.43 -48.52
CA LYS A 123 -8.61 -21.26 -48.93
C LYS A 123 -9.38 -20.65 -50.12
N GLY A 124 -9.30 -19.34 -50.34
CA GLY A 124 -9.90 -18.65 -51.49
C GLY A 124 -9.35 -19.06 -52.87
N ALA A 125 -8.32 -19.90 -52.91
CA ALA A 125 -7.85 -20.56 -54.14
C ALA A 125 -8.58 -21.90 -54.42
N ASP A 126 -9.36 -22.44 -53.48
CA ASP A 126 -10.19 -23.62 -53.68
C ASP A 126 -11.49 -23.20 -54.38
N THR A 127 -11.52 -23.38 -55.70
CA THR A 127 -12.60 -23.00 -56.64
C THR A 127 -13.99 -23.52 -56.24
N GLU A 128 -14.10 -24.54 -55.40
CA GLU A 128 -15.36 -25.15 -54.99
C GLU A 128 -16.19 -24.28 -54.03
N PHE A 129 -15.55 -23.59 -53.06
CA PHE A 129 -16.27 -22.77 -52.07
C PHE A 129 -16.81 -21.46 -52.68
N THR A 130 -16.07 -20.87 -53.62
CA THR A 130 -16.48 -19.65 -54.33
C THR A 130 -17.67 -19.89 -55.26
N VAL A 131 -17.73 -21.07 -55.90
CA VAL A 131 -18.85 -21.50 -56.75
C VAL A 131 -20.12 -21.69 -55.93
N GLU A 132 -20.06 -22.36 -54.78
CA GLU A 132 -21.24 -22.62 -53.96
C GLU A 132 -21.75 -21.34 -53.26
N GLY A 133 -20.85 -20.48 -52.79
CA GLY A 133 -21.18 -19.15 -52.28
C GLY A 133 -21.86 -18.26 -53.34
N GLY A 134 -21.40 -18.33 -54.59
CA GLY A 134 -22.02 -17.66 -55.73
C GLY A 134 -23.46 -18.12 -56.00
N LYS A 135 -23.73 -19.43 -55.93
CA LYS A 135 -25.08 -20.00 -56.08
C LYS A 135 -26.04 -19.54 -54.97
N TYR A 136 -25.56 -19.52 -53.71
CA TYR A 136 -26.36 -19.05 -52.58
C TYR A 136 -26.73 -17.56 -52.71
N LEU A 137 -25.78 -16.70 -53.08
CA LEU A 137 -26.01 -15.27 -53.30
C LEU A 137 -26.95 -15.01 -54.48
N ALA A 138 -26.81 -15.76 -55.58
CA ALA A 138 -27.71 -15.68 -56.74
C ALA A 138 -29.14 -16.10 -56.38
N SER A 139 -29.31 -17.10 -55.51
CA SER A 139 -30.61 -17.56 -55.04
C SER A 139 -31.32 -16.52 -54.17
N ARG A 140 -30.55 -15.79 -53.34
CA ARG A 140 -31.10 -14.70 -52.51
C ARG A 140 -31.52 -13.46 -53.29
N LYS A 141 -30.88 -13.18 -54.44
CA LYS A 141 -31.24 -12.04 -55.30
C LYS A 141 -32.49 -12.29 -56.15
N ARG A 142 -32.99 -13.53 -56.17
CA ARG A 142 -34.22 -13.93 -56.89
C ARG A 142 -35.44 -14.14 -55.98
N ARG A 143 -35.32 -13.81 -54.70
CA ARG A 143 -36.44 -13.59 -53.77
C ARG A 143 -36.67 -12.08 -53.63
#